data_AF-A0A9X5UJS1-F1
#
_entry.id   AF-A0A9X5UJS1-F1
#
_cell.length_a   1.000
_cell.length_b   1.000
_cell.length_c   1.000
_cell.angle_alpha   90.00
_cell.angle_beta   90.00
_cell.angle_gamma   90.00
#
_symmetry.space_group_name_H-M   'P 1'
#
loop_
_entity.id
_entity.type
_entity.pdbx_description
1 polymer ?
#
loop_
_entity_poly.entity_id
_entity_poly.type
_entity_poly.pdbx_seq_one_letter_code
_entity_poly.pdbx_strand_id
1 'polypeptide(L)'
;MSELDKWVARAGDALGLDPAAIDVPELLDLTRDVAHGVARPAAPLTAFLVGLASGRAGGGPADVTAAVATIRALLAEPDNG
;
A
#
# COMPACT_ATOMS: atom_id res chain seq x y z
N MET A 1 -10.49 -15.80 -9.09
CA MET A 1 -9.19 -15.10 -9.12
C MET A 1 -9.22 -14.12 -10.28
N SER A 2 -9.19 -12.83 -9.97
CA SER A 2 -9.24 -11.73 -10.94
C SER A 2 -7.96 -11.65 -11.78
N GLU A 3 -7.96 -10.92 -12.91
CA GLU A 3 -6.73 -10.64 -13.66
C GLU A 3 -5.70 -9.88 -12.82
N LEU A 4 -6.16 -9.05 -11.88
CA LEU A 4 -5.30 -8.35 -10.93
C LEU A 4 -4.63 -9.32 -9.95
N ASP A 5 -5.38 -10.26 -9.37
CA ASP A 5 -4.83 -11.27 -8.45
C ASP A 5 -3.75 -12.10 -9.14
N LYS A 6 -3.99 -12.51 -10.40
CA LYS A 6 -3.01 -13.24 -11.21
C LYS A 6 -1.77 -12.41 -11.49
N TRP A 7 -1.94 -11.12 -11.78
CA TRP A 7 -0.83 -10.21 -11.99
C TRP A 7 0.01 -10.03 -10.72
N VAL A 8 -0.63 -9.78 -9.58
CA VAL A 8 0.06 -9.63 -8.28
C VAL A 8 0.83 -10.90 -7.93
N ALA A 9 0.23 -12.08 -8.10
CA ALA A 9 0.93 -13.35 -7.89
C ALA A 9 2.17 -13.47 -8.79
N ARG A 10 2.01 -13.26 -10.11
CA ARG A 10 3.13 -13.34 -11.07
C ARG A 10 4.24 -12.32 -10.79
N ALA A 11 3.86 -11.10 -10.44
CA ALA A 11 4.82 -10.04 -10.13
C ALA A 11 5.54 -10.32 -8.81
N GLY A 12 4.83 -10.80 -7.79
CA GLY A 12 5.39 -11.25 -6.52
C GLY A 12 6.41 -12.37 -6.72
N ASP A 13 6.03 -13.42 -7.45
CA ASP A 13 6.93 -14.53 -7.78
C ASP A 13 8.20 -14.05 -8.50
N ALA A 14 8.06 -13.15 -9.48
CA ALA A 14 9.19 -12.59 -10.23
C ALA A 14 10.13 -11.73 -9.35
N LEU A 15 9.62 -11.16 -8.26
CA LEU A 15 10.36 -10.34 -7.30
C LEU A 15 10.83 -11.13 -6.08
N GLY A 16 10.49 -12.42 -5.97
CA GLY A 16 10.79 -13.24 -4.79
C GLY A 16 10.02 -12.80 -3.54
N LEU A 17 8.83 -12.23 -3.72
CA LEU A 17 7.95 -11.76 -2.65
C LEU A 17 6.79 -12.75 -2.46
N ASP A 18 6.40 -12.98 -1.21
CA ASP A 18 5.16 -13.70 -0.91
C ASP A 18 3.96 -12.83 -1.29
N PRO A 19 3.13 -13.23 -2.28
CA PRO A 19 1.94 -12.47 -2.66
C PRO A 19 0.92 -12.33 -1.53
N ALA A 20 0.94 -13.23 -0.53
CA ALA A 20 0.08 -13.16 0.65
C ALA A 20 0.54 -12.11 1.68
N ALA A 21 1.74 -11.54 1.51
CA ALA A 21 2.24 -10.48 2.40
C ALA A 21 1.53 -9.13 2.20
N ILE A 22 0.73 -9.00 1.13
CA ILE A 22 0.03 -7.77 0.77
C ILE A 22 -1.48 -8.03 0.77
N ASP A 23 -2.22 -7.29 1.59
CA ASP A 23 -3.67 -7.17 1.43
C ASP A 23 -3.96 -6.21 0.26
N VAL A 24 -4.17 -6.80 -0.92
CA VAL A 24 -4.39 -6.04 -2.17
C VAL A 24 -5.63 -5.14 -2.08
N PRO A 25 -6.82 -5.63 -1.64
CA PRO A 25 -7.97 -4.76 -1.40
C PRO A 25 -7.66 -3.56 -0.50
N GLU A 26 -6.99 -3.78 0.64
CA GLU A 26 -6.67 -2.71 1.58
C GLU A 26 -5.76 -1.65 0.96
N LEU A 27 -4.71 -2.07 0.24
CA LEU A 27 -3.77 -1.16 -0.41
C LEU A 27 -4.44 -0.33 -1.53
N LEU A 28 -5.36 -0.94 -2.28
CA LEU A 28 -6.12 -0.23 -3.32
C LEU A 28 -7.12 0.76 -2.72
N ASP A 29 -7.78 0.41 -1.61
CA ASP A 29 -8.66 1.34 -0.91
C ASP A 29 -7.86 2.49 -0.28
N LEU A 30 -6.70 2.22 0.33
CA LEU A 30 -5.81 3.28 0.83
C LEU A 30 -5.42 4.27 -0.29
N THR A 31 -4.95 3.75 -1.43
CA THR A 31 -4.52 4.60 -2.54
C THR A 31 -5.68 5.35 -3.19
N ARG A 32 -6.90 4.79 -3.17
CA ARG A 32 -8.13 5.50 -3.52
C ARG A 32 -8.38 6.68 -2.56
N ASP A 33 -8.33 6.45 -1.26
CA ASP A 33 -8.56 7.49 -0.25
C ASP A 33 -7.55 8.63 -0.41
N VAL A 34 -6.27 8.31 -0.60
CA VAL A 34 -5.22 9.31 -0.87
C VAL A 34 -5.47 10.08 -2.17
N ALA A 35 -5.90 9.41 -3.24
CA ALA A 35 -6.18 10.08 -4.50
C ALA A 35 -7.32 11.11 -4.38
N HIS A 36 -8.31 10.82 -3.52
CA HIS A 36 -9.43 11.70 -3.25
C HIS A 36 -9.10 12.80 -2.24
N GLY A 37 -8.35 12.50 -1.18
CA GLY A 37 -8.06 13.44 -0.09
C GLY A 37 -6.85 14.35 -0.35
N VAL A 38 -5.87 13.89 -1.14
CA VAL A 38 -4.63 14.65 -1.40
C VAL A 38 -4.58 15.11 -2.85
N ALA A 39 -4.30 14.17 -3.78
CA ALA A 39 -4.30 14.41 -5.22
C ALA A 39 -4.12 13.08 -5.96
N ARG A 40 -4.60 12.99 -7.19
CA ARG A 40 -4.44 11.78 -8.04
C ARG A 40 -2.99 11.24 -8.12
N PRO A 41 -1.93 12.08 -8.28
CA PRO A 41 -0.55 11.58 -8.31
C PRO A 41 -0.06 10.99 -6.98
N ALA A 42 -0.72 11.28 -5.85
CA ALA A 42 -0.29 10.80 -4.53
C ALA A 42 -0.58 9.30 -4.33
N ALA A 43 -1.51 8.70 -5.09
CA ALA A 43 -1.81 7.27 -5.02
C ALA A 43 -0.58 6.37 -5.30
N PRO A 44 0.08 6.44 -6.48
CA PRO A 44 1.25 5.60 -6.75
C PRO A 44 2.43 5.93 -5.83
N LEU A 45 2.60 7.19 -5.43
CA LEU A 45 3.65 7.59 -4.49
C LEU A 45 3.45 6.97 -3.11
N THR A 46 2.20 6.92 -2.64
CA THR A 46 1.85 6.28 -1.37
C THR A 46 2.12 4.78 -1.40
N ALA A 47 1.69 4.09 -2.46
CA ALA A 47 1.96 2.65 -2.61
C ALA A 47 3.47 2.35 -2.56
N PHE A 48 4.28 3.18 -3.24
CA PHE A 48 5.73 3.06 -3.20
C PHE A 48 6.31 3.31 -1.79
N LEU A 49 5.84 4.34 -1.09
CA LEU A 49 6.31 4.66 0.27
C LEU A 49 5.94 3.57 1.28
N VAL A 50 4.71 3.03 1.21
CA VAL A 50 4.28 1.90 2.05
C VAL A 50 5.18 0.70 1.82
N GLY A 51 5.42 0.32 0.56
CA GLY A 51 6.30 -0.80 0.22
C GLY A 51 7.76 -0.56 0.64
N LEU A 52 8.28 0.66 0.47
CA LEU A 52 9.65 1.00 0.86
C LEU A 52 9.83 1.02 2.39
N ALA A 53 8.83 1.52 3.12
CA ALA A 53 8.85 1.54 4.57
C ALA A 53 8.74 0.12 5.16
N SER A 54 7.80 -0.70 4.66
CA SER A 54 7.63 -2.08 5.12
C SER A 54 8.87 -2.93 4.84
N GLY A 55 9.44 -2.82 3.63
CA GLY A 55 10.67 -3.52 3.27
C GLY A 55 11.88 -3.14 4.15
N ARG A 56 11.93 -1.90 4.66
CA ARG A 56 12.96 -1.46 5.61
C ARG A 56 12.74 -1.96 7.04
N ALA A 57 11.51 -2.29 7.40
CA ALA A 57 11.14 -2.76 8.74
C ALA A 57 11.25 -4.28 8.93
N GLY A 58 11.39 -5.04 7.84
CA GLY A 58 11.50 -6.51 7.88
C GLY A 58 10.76 -7.20 6.75
N GLY A 59 9.84 -6.49 6.08
CA GLY A 59 9.07 -6.97 4.93
C GLY A 59 7.93 -7.92 5.28
N GLY A 60 7.55 -8.02 6.56
CA GLY A 60 6.46 -8.86 7.01
C GLY A 60 5.09 -8.21 6.85
N PRO A 61 3.98 -9.00 6.92
CA PRO A 61 2.62 -8.46 6.87
C PRO A 61 2.35 -7.37 7.92
N ALA A 62 2.90 -7.54 9.14
CA ALA A 62 2.76 -6.55 10.20
C ALA A 62 3.43 -5.20 9.87
N ASP A 63 4.53 -5.22 9.12
CA ASP A 63 5.22 -4.00 8.69
C ASP A 63 4.40 -3.24 7.64
N VAL A 64 3.72 -3.97 6.76
CA VAL A 64 2.77 -3.40 5.79
C VAL A 64 1.59 -2.77 6.53
N THR A 65 0.97 -3.50 7.47
CA THR A 65 -0.14 -2.98 8.29
C THR A 65 0.26 -1.71 9.06
N ALA A 66 1.46 -1.68 9.65
CA ALA A 66 1.96 -0.51 10.37
C ALA A 66 2.17 0.71 9.45
N ALA A 67 2.72 0.50 8.25
CA ALA A 67 2.89 1.55 7.25
C ALA A 67 1.53 2.08 6.74
N VAL A 68 0.57 1.19 6.46
CA VAL A 68 -0.80 1.56 6.06
C VAL A 68 -1.48 2.39 7.16
N ALA A 69 -1.40 1.95 8.42
CA ALA A 69 -1.98 2.66 9.56
C ALA A 69 -1.41 4.08 9.70
N THR A 70 -0.11 4.25 9.46
CA THR A 70 0.55 5.56 9.47
C THR A 70 -0.05 6.50 8.42
N ILE A 71 -0.25 6.03 7.18
CA ILE A 71 -0.85 6.86 6.12
C ILE A 71 -2.31 7.16 6.43
N ARG A 72 -3.08 6.20 6.96
CA ARG A 72 -4.48 6.44 7.35
C ARG A 72 -4.61 7.50 8.44
N ALA A 73 -3.68 7.54 9.39
CA ALA A 73 -3.65 8.58 10.41
C ALA A 73 -3.48 9.98 9.78
N LEU A 74 -2.57 10.12 8.81
CA LEU A 74 -2.36 11.39 8.09
C LEU A 74 -3.58 11.86 7.30
N LEU A 75 -4.42 10.94 6.79
CA LEU A 75 -5.66 11.29 6.11
C LEU A 75 -6.80 11.68 7.07
N ALA A 76 -6.71 11.27 8.33
CA ALA A 76 -7.70 11.58 9.36
C ALA A 76 -7.43 12.91 10.07
N GLU A 77 -6.20 13.43 9.99
CA GLU A 77 -5.86 14.75 10.50
C GLU A 77 -6.47 15.83 9.57
N PRO A 78 -7.32 16.74 10.10
CA PRO A 78 -7.83 17.84 9.29
C PRO A 78 -6.68 18.73 8.83
N ASP A 79 -6.75 19.17 7.56
CA ASP A 79 -5.78 20.08 6.95
C ASP A 79 -5.69 21.36 7.79
N ASN A 80 -4.62 21.50 8.59
CA ASN A 80 -4.35 22.68 9.40
C ASN A 80 -3.53 23.71 8.59
N GLY A 81 -3.87 23.87 7.32
CA GLY A 81 -3.24 24.78 6.35
C GLY A 81 -4.06 26.05 6.12
#